data_AF-A0AAW4Z942-F1
#
_entry.id   AF-A0AAW4Z942-F1
#
_cell.length_a   1.000
_cell.length_b   1.000
_cell.length_c   1.000
_cell.angle_alpha   90.00
_cell.angle_beta   90.00
_cell.angle_gamma   90.00
#
_symmetry.space_group_name_H-M   'P 1'
#
loop_
_entity.id
_entity.type
_entity.pdbx_description
1 polymer ?
#
loop_
_entity_poly.entity_id
_entity_poly.type
_entity_poly.pdbx_seq_one_letter_code
_entity_poly.pdbx_strand_id
1 'polypeptide(L)'
;MKIDYYKKKTYKRPYRQFDITEILRQIQDGTYRNEVEKVRKATTQEEKDTAKYEASGFTFSGTFKERRSDNLIQHSGLVAIDIDGLNERAEEEKERLEQNPYTFSVFRSISNTGLRVLVKVPDGLDTHTHKLYYNAIGKFLKVESDSQAQDVSRYTNVTYDPELYYNPDSLIWNMETENTQQPVQIRTGARNERKIEDYKGDVIMDEDEKIQIILSWTRNEFKEGSRNRYVYEAACNLCEYGVTEDKALEVLAEYAEDGFSVDEIERAVKSAYKHTQPCSKELYRKEPLGEMKELFSKVKTDTDSKKEQDSSCCHLWEFMSVYRPGMKVVIVDSDEVAEMMGQIIPGFQWFSTNGQQLTARLLRDIPKSQGVLVCPRLEKSLYGYQWKKEVEDLQWDGWYNLKVWRWWEKFSPDIEDYLNECSVYDVICKK
;
A
#
# COMPACT_ATOMS: atom_id res chain seq x y z
N MET A 1 31.63 -3.66 -1.18
CA MET A 1 30.38 -3.66 -0.35
C MET A 1 30.35 -4.96 0.42
N LYS A 2 30.30 -4.93 1.77
CA LYS A 2 30.37 -6.15 2.59
C LYS A 2 28.98 -6.73 2.88
N ILE A 3 28.87 -8.06 2.81
CA ILE A 3 27.62 -8.82 3.00
C ILE A 3 27.90 -10.03 3.87
N ASP A 4 26.99 -10.34 4.79
CA ASP A 4 27.06 -11.53 5.61
C ASP A 4 26.54 -12.77 4.87
N TYR A 5 27.25 -13.89 5.07
CA TYR A 5 26.85 -15.23 4.65
C TYR A 5 26.52 -16.10 5.86
N TYR A 6 25.51 -16.94 5.70
CA TYR A 6 24.96 -17.83 6.72
C TYR A 6 24.89 -19.23 6.15
N LYS A 7 25.34 -20.23 6.92
CA LYS A 7 25.29 -21.64 6.49
C LYS A 7 23.88 -22.18 6.33
N LYS A 8 22.91 -21.63 7.08
CA LYS A 8 21.51 -22.09 7.15
C LYS A 8 20.60 -20.95 7.59
N LYS A 9 19.32 -21.00 7.22
CA LYS A 9 18.33 -19.96 7.56
C LYS A 9 18.13 -19.72 9.06
N THR A 10 18.26 -20.76 9.88
CA THR A 10 18.11 -20.68 11.35
C THR A 10 19.27 -19.99 12.06
N TYR A 11 20.41 -19.82 11.39
CA TYR A 11 21.58 -19.24 12.02
C TYR A 11 21.37 -17.74 12.18
N LYS A 12 21.49 -17.29 13.42
CA LYS A 12 21.33 -15.87 13.78
C LYS A 12 22.63 -15.09 13.62
N ARG A 13 23.80 -15.74 13.68
CA ARG A 13 25.10 -15.06 13.54
C ARG A 13 25.71 -15.35 12.17
N PRO A 14 26.35 -14.35 11.53
CA PRO A 14 27.01 -14.56 10.26
C PRO A 14 28.15 -15.57 10.42
N TYR A 15 28.29 -16.47 9.45
CA TYR A 15 29.40 -17.42 9.42
C TYR A 15 30.66 -16.77 8.85
N ARG A 16 30.50 -15.92 7.83
CA ARG A 16 31.58 -15.21 7.15
C ARG A 16 31.03 -13.98 6.45
N GLN A 17 31.89 -13.00 6.21
CA GLN A 17 31.61 -11.83 5.39
C GLN A 17 32.33 -11.93 4.04
N PHE A 18 31.65 -11.52 2.99
CA PHE A 18 32.18 -11.49 1.62
C PHE A 18 32.02 -10.09 1.04
N ASP A 19 32.83 -9.78 0.02
CA ASP A 19 32.50 -8.66 -0.86
C ASP A 19 31.40 -9.08 -1.85
N ILE A 20 30.50 -8.16 -2.21
CA ILE A 20 29.43 -8.43 -3.17
C ILE A 20 29.96 -9.02 -4.48
N THR A 21 31.12 -8.56 -4.97
CA THR A 21 31.70 -9.07 -6.22
C THR A 21 32.09 -10.55 -6.14
N GLU A 22 32.49 -11.02 -4.96
CA GLU A 22 32.76 -12.43 -4.71
C GLU A 22 31.47 -13.25 -4.66
N ILE A 23 30.42 -12.73 -4.03
CA ILE A 23 29.10 -13.37 -3.99
C ILE A 23 28.51 -13.53 -5.40
N LEU A 24 28.54 -12.47 -6.21
CA LEU A 24 28.02 -12.52 -7.58
C LEU A 24 28.79 -13.55 -8.43
N ARG A 25 30.12 -13.63 -8.27
CA ARG A 25 30.94 -14.66 -8.92
C ARG A 25 30.54 -16.07 -8.48
N GLN A 26 30.34 -16.30 -7.18
CA GLN A 26 29.93 -17.60 -6.64
C GLN A 26 28.52 -18.02 -7.09
N ILE A 27 27.62 -17.06 -7.29
CA ILE A 27 26.29 -17.31 -7.90
C ILE A 27 26.44 -17.72 -9.36
N GLN A 28 27.38 -17.11 -10.10
CA GLN A 28 27.58 -17.37 -11.52
C GLN A 28 28.36 -18.66 -11.81
N ASP A 29 29.38 -18.99 -11.01
CA ASP A 29 30.30 -20.12 -11.24
C ASP A 29 29.77 -21.48 -10.76
N GLY A 30 28.65 -21.50 -10.05
CA GLY A 30 28.02 -22.73 -9.56
C GLY A 30 28.52 -23.20 -8.20
N THR A 31 29.18 -22.36 -7.41
CA THR A 31 29.54 -22.64 -6.01
C THR A 31 28.37 -23.24 -5.21
N TYR A 32 27.14 -22.76 -5.44
CA TYR A 32 25.93 -23.19 -4.74
C TYR A 32 25.05 -24.20 -5.50
N ARG A 33 25.52 -24.71 -6.65
CA ARG A 33 24.73 -25.53 -7.57
C ARG A 33 24.09 -26.75 -6.90
N ASN A 34 24.81 -27.41 -6.00
CA ASN A 34 24.28 -28.58 -5.28
C ASN A 34 23.06 -28.23 -4.40
N GLU A 35 23.06 -27.08 -3.73
CA GLU A 35 21.93 -26.63 -2.90
C GLU A 35 20.75 -26.22 -3.79
N VAL A 36 21.04 -25.51 -4.88
CA VAL A 36 20.03 -25.07 -5.85
C VAL A 36 19.34 -26.26 -6.53
N GLU A 37 20.11 -27.25 -6.98
CA GLU A 37 19.55 -28.41 -7.66
C GLU A 37 18.66 -29.25 -6.75
N LYS A 38 18.94 -29.33 -5.44
CA LYS A 38 18.03 -29.96 -4.48
C LYS A 38 16.66 -29.27 -4.46
N VAL A 39 16.64 -27.93 -4.47
CA VAL A 39 15.39 -27.16 -4.50
C VAL A 39 14.67 -27.29 -5.84
N ARG A 40 15.41 -27.25 -6.95
CA ARG A 40 14.82 -27.29 -8.31
C ARG A 40 14.36 -28.69 -8.72
N LYS A 41 14.95 -29.76 -8.19
CA LYS A 41 14.56 -31.16 -8.45
C LYS A 41 13.52 -31.71 -7.48
N ALA A 42 13.15 -30.96 -6.43
CA ALA A 42 12.11 -31.35 -5.49
C ALA A 42 10.79 -31.60 -6.23
N THR A 43 10.14 -32.72 -5.92
CA THR A 43 8.91 -33.16 -6.61
C THR A 43 7.66 -32.76 -5.85
N THR A 44 7.78 -32.54 -4.54
CA THR A 44 6.71 -32.07 -3.67
C THR A 44 7.02 -30.68 -3.09
N GLN A 45 5.97 -29.97 -2.69
CA GLN A 45 6.12 -28.67 -2.04
C GLN A 45 6.85 -28.80 -0.69
N GLU A 46 6.61 -29.89 0.06
CA GLU A 46 7.28 -30.17 1.33
C GLU A 46 8.79 -30.40 1.18
N GLU A 47 9.20 -31.17 0.17
CA GLU A 47 10.62 -31.36 -0.18
C GLU A 47 11.28 -30.03 -0.55
N LYS A 48 10.57 -29.21 -1.35
CA LYS A 48 11.05 -27.91 -1.81
C LYS A 48 11.24 -26.94 -0.63
N ASP A 49 10.29 -26.87 0.28
CA ASP A 49 10.34 -26.00 1.45
C ASP A 49 11.43 -26.45 2.44
N THR A 50 11.58 -27.76 2.63
CA THR A 50 12.66 -28.33 3.43
C THR A 50 14.02 -27.97 2.84
N ALA A 51 14.23 -28.21 1.54
CA ALA A 51 15.48 -27.87 0.87
C ALA A 51 15.77 -26.35 0.91
N LYS A 52 14.75 -25.51 0.74
CA LYS A 52 14.88 -24.04 0.88
C LYS A 52 15.23 -23.63 2.31
N TYR A 53 14.74 -24.35 3.32
CA TYR A 53 15.01 -24.06 4.73
C TYR A 53 16.43 -24.46 5.14
N GLU A 54 16.95 -25.54 4.56
CA GLU A 54 18.32 -26.02 4.80
C GLU A 54 19.38 -25.24 4.02
N ALA A 55 19.02 -24.66 2.88
CA ALA A 55 19.93 -23.90 2.04
C ALA A 55 20.58 -22.73 2.80
N SER A 56 21.85 -22.50 2.49
CA SER A 56 22.62 -21.34 2.91
C SER A 56 22.11 -20.04 2.27
N GLY A 57 22.62 -18.89 2.71
CA GLY A 57 22.09 -17.61 2.25
C GLY A 57 22.87 -16.39 2.71
N PHE A 58 22.40 -15.24 2.26
CA PHE A 58 23.02 -13.93 2.45
C PHE A 58 22.04 -12.91 3.03
N THR A 59 22.59 -11.80 3.54
CA THR A 59 21.85 -10.55 3.76
C THR A 59 22.42 -9.44 2.88
N PHE A 60 21.93 -9.32 1.65
CA PHE A 60 22.50 -8.41 0.65
C PHE A 60 22.57 -6.95 1.08
N SER A 61 21.68 -6.52 1.98
CA SER A 61 21.55 -5.11 2.38
C SER A 61 22.52 -4.67 3.49
N GLY A 62 23.32 -5.57 4.07
CA GLY A 62 24.28 -5.17 5.09
C GLY A 62 24.95 -6.30 5.86
N THR A 63 25.68 -5.88 6.90
CA THR A 63 26.33 -6.74 7.88
C THR A 63 25.73 -6.55 9.27
N PHE A 64 25.74 -7.60 10.08
CA PHE A 64 24.97 -7.68 11.30
C PHE A 64 25.75 -8.38 12.41
N LYS A 65 25.50 -7.96 13.66
CA LYS A 65 25.97 -8.72 14.83
C LYS A 65 25.18 -10.02 14.97
N GLU A 66 23.87 -9.93 14.82
CA GLU A 66 22.95 -11.03 14.62
C GLU A 66 21.90 -10.61 13.59
N ARG A 67 21.39 -11.54 12.78
CA ARG A 67 20.44 -11.33 11.68
C ARG A 67 19.08 -10.83 12.18
N ARG A 68 19.04 -9.55 12.55
CA ARG A 68 17.90 -8.75 12.99
C ARG A 68 18.17 -7.30 12.60
N SER A 69 17.11 -6.56 12.27
CA SER A 69 17.22 -5.18 11.81
C SER A 69 17.90 -4.25 12.83
N ASP A 70 17.62 -4.41 14.13
CA ASP A 70 18.20 -3.58 15.19
C ASP A 70 19.69 -3.87 15.47
N ASN A 71 20.24 -4.92 14.84
CA ASN A 71 21.63 -5.34 14.96
C ASN A 71 22.45 -5.04 13.69
N LEU A 72 21.95 -4.15 12.83
CA LEU A 72 22.68 -3.65 11.66
C LEU A 72 24.00 -3.00 12.13
N ILE A 73 25.13 -3.52 11.65
CA ILE A 73 26.45 -2.92 11.86
C ILE A 73 26.70 -1.89 10.77
N GLN A 74 26.48 -2.28 9.52
CA GLN A 74 26.71 -1.42 8.36
C GLN A 74 25.80 -1.83 7.19
N HIS A 75 25.09 -0.87 6.63
CA HIS A 75 24.36 -1.04 5.38
C HIS A 75 25.33 -1.22 4.21
N SER A 76 25.04 -2.14 3.28
CA SER A 76 25.97 -2.50 2.20
C SER A 76 26.04 -1.46 1.07
N GLY A 77 25.11 -0.51 1.04
CA GLY A 77 24.88 0.39 -0.11
C GLY A 77 24.01 -0.26 -1.19
N LEU A 78 23.40 -1.42 -0.91
CA LEU A 78 22.53 -2.13 -1.83
C LEU A 78 21.17 -2.41 -1.20
N VAL A 79 20.12 -2.30 -2.01
CA VAL A 79 18.78 -2.82 -1.71
C VAL A 79 18.51 -4.01 -2.61
N ALA A 80 18.04 -5.10 -2.02
CA ALA A 80 17.74 -6.34 -2.73
C ALA A 80 16.23 -6.57 -2.82
N ILE A 81 15.66 -6.33 -4.00
CA ILE A 81 14.23 -6.52 -4.29
C ILE A 81 13.97 -7.97 -4.69
N ASP A 82 13.00 -8.61 -4.04
CA ASP A 82 12.46 -9.92 -4.45
C ASP A 82 11.32 -9.71 -5.43
N ILE A 83 11.34 -10.45 -6.54
CA ILE A 83 10.26 -10.50 -7.50
C ILE A 83 9.87 -11.97 -7.68
N ASP A 84 8.77 -12.36 -7.05
CA ASP A 84 8.25 -13.72 -7.10
C ASP A 84 7.11 -13.85 -8.13
N GLY A 85 6.70 -15.09 -8.41
CA GLY A 85 5.52 -15.37 -9.23
C GLY A 85 5.67 -15.09 -10.73
N LEU A 86 6.88 -14.80 -11.21
CA LEU A 86 7.12 -14.50 -12.63
C LEU A 86 6.95 -15.73 -13.53
N ASN A 87 7.35 -16.91 -13.06
CA ASN A 87 7.28 -18.17 -13.83
C ASN A 87 7.86 -18.00 -15.25
N GLU A 88 7.04 -18.17 -16.30
CA GLU A 88 7.44 -18.04 -17.71
C GLU A 88 7.88 -16.62 -18.10
N ARG A 89 7.38 -15.58 -17.39
CA ARG A 89 7.72 -14.17 -17.64
C ARG A 89 9.07 -13.75 -17.08
N ALA A 90 9.76 -14.63 -16.36
CA ALA A 90 10.98 -14.28 -15.65
C ALA A 90 12.14 -13.91 -16.58
N GLU A 91 12.18 -14.39 -17.82
CA GLU A 91 13.23 -13.97 -18.76
C GLU A 91 12.94 -12.57 -19.32
N GLU A 92 11.70 -12.32 -19.76
CA GLU A 92 11.25 -11.01 -20.24
C GLU A 92 11.47 -9.90 -19.19
N GLU A 93 11.08 -10.16 -17.93
CA GLU A 93 11.31 -9.20 -16.85
C GLU A 93 12.80 -9.00 -16.54
N LYS A 94 13.62 -10.06 -16.67
CA LYS A 94 15.08 -9.96 -16.50
C LYS A 94 15.65 -9.04 -17.57
N GLU A 95 15.36 -9.26 -18.85
CA GLU A 95 15.79 -8.40 -19.95
C GLU A 95 15.39 -6.92 -19.73
N ARG A 96 14.15 -6.67 -19.31
CA ARG A 96 13.68 -5.31 -18.99
C ARG A 96 14.49 -4.67 -17.87
N LEU A 97 14.83 -5.42 -16.83
CA LEU A 97 15.61 -4.96 -15.69
C LEU A 97 17.08 -4.73 -16.04
N GLU A 98 17.64 -5.51 -16.96
CA GLU A 98 19.01 -5.32 -17.47
C GLU A 98 19.18 -4.00 -18.24
N GLN A 99 18.12 -3.54 -18.91
CA GLN A 99 18.11 -2.23 -19.59
C GLN A 99 17.93 -1.05 -18.62
N ASN A 100 17.62 -1.30 -17.34
CA ASN A 100 17.43 -0.24 -16.36
C ASN A 100 18.80 0.24 -15.82
N PRO A 101 19.13 1.54 -15.92
CA PRO A 101 20.44 2.05 -15.52
C PRO A 101 20.73 1.95 -14.02
N TYR A 102 19.71 1.73 -13.18
CA TYR A 102 19.84 1.57 -11.72
C TYR A 102 20.06 0.11 -11.30
N THR A 103 19.85 -0.87 -12.19
CA THR A 103 20.09 -2.29 -11.90
C THR A 103 21.59 -2.54 -11.76
N PHE A 104 22.03 -2.83 -10.53
CA PHE A 104 23.42 -3.23 -10.27
C PHE A 104 23.65 -4.71 -10.62
N SER A 105 22.66 -5.56 -10.31
CA SER A 105 22.67 -6.96 -10.71
C SER A 105 21.26 -7.51 -10.69
N VAL A 106 20.95 -8.43 -11.61
CA VAL A 106 19.71 -9.20 -11.60
C VAL A 106 20.00 -10.67 -11.90
N PHE A 107 19.37 -11.57 -11.14
CA PHE A 107 19.58 -13.02 -11.26
C PHE A 107 18.37 -13.83 -10.77
N ARG A 108 18.30 -15.09 -11.20
CA ARG A 108 17.24 -16.05 -10.85
C ARG A 108 17.25 -16.42 -9.37
N SER A 109 16.07 -16.50 -8.78
CA SER A 109 15.89 -17.02 -7.41
C SER A 109 16.24 -18.52 -7.32
N ILE A 110 16.43 -19.04 -6.10
CA ILE A 110 16.83 -20.44 -5.89
C ILE A 110 15.87 -21.45 -6.55
N SER A 111 14.56 -21.14 -6.58
CA SER A 111 13.55 -21.98 -7.23
C SER A 111 13.36 -21.74 -8.73
N ASN A 112 14.10 -20.80 -9.32
CA ASN A 112 14.01 -20.40 -10.73
C ASN A 112 12.66 -19.78 -11.17
N THR A 113 11.78 -19.46 -10.22
CA THR A 113 10.42 -18.95 -10.46
C THR A 113 10.30 -17.43 -10.38
N GLY A 114 11.38 -16.76 -9.96
CA GLY A 114 11.42 -15.33 -9.71
C GLY A 114 12.82 -14.77 -9.90
N LEU A 115 12.97 -13.47 -9.67
CA LEU A 115 14.20 -12.72 -9.82
C LEU A 115 14.56 -12.01 -8.51
N ARG A 116 15.86 -11.79 -8.32
CA ARG A 116 16.40 -10.89 -7.32
C ARG A 116 17.08 -9.73 -8.04
N VAL A 117 16.72 -8.50 -7.69
CA VAL A 117 17.33 -7.29 -8.24
C VAL A 117 18.09 -6.56 -7.16
N LEU A 118 19.36 -6.30 -7.38
CA LEU A 118 20.19 -5.46 -6.52
C LEU A 118 20.26 -4.06 -7.12
N VAL A 119 19.99 -3.04 -6.30
CA VAL A 119 20.03 -1.62 -6.69
C VAL A 119 20.96 -0.88 -5.74
N LYS A 120 21.85 -0.04 -6.28
CA LYS A 120 22.69 0.83 -5.46
C LYS A 120 21.87 1.96 -4.86
N VAL A 121 22.13 2.26 -3.61
CA VAL A 121 21.50 3.36 -2.86
C VAL A 121 22.59 4.18 -2.16
N PRO A 122 22.29 5.40 -1.68
CA PRO A 122 23.26 6.19 -0.92
C PRO A 122 23.85 5.41 0.26
N ASP A 123 25.08 5.76 0.63
CA ASP A 123 25.69 5.17 1.81
C ASP A 123 24.97 5.64 3.09
N GLY A 124 25.03 4.81 4.14
CA GLY A 124 24.57 5.20 5.47
C GLY A 124 23.08 5.08 5.75
N LEU A 125 22.31 4.39 4.89
CA LEU A 125 20.93 4.03 5.22
C LEU A 125 20.84 3.24 6.53
N ASP A 126 19.88 3.60 7.37
CA ASP A 126 19.47 2.85 8.55
C ASP A 126 18.33 1.87 8.22
N THR A 127 17.88 1.12 9.22
CA THR A 127 16.77 0.18 9.10
C THR A 127 15.47 0.81 8.59
N HIS A 128 15.18 2.05 8.99
CA HIS A 128 13.93 2.73 8.63
C HIS A 128 13.97 3.21 7.18
N THR A 129 15.02 3.96 6.83
CA THR A 129 15.27 4.47 5.49
C THR A 129 15.46 3.33 4.48
N HIS A 130 16.05 2.19 4.85
CA HIS A 130 16.09 1.00 4.01
C HIS A 130 14.70 0.56 3.53
N LYS A 131 13.69 0.55 4.42
CA LYS A 131 12.32 0.17 4.05
C LYS A 131 11.69 1.17 3.08
N LEU A 132 11.95 2.46 3.28
CA LEU A 132 11.46 3.51 2.38
C LEU A 132 12.05 3.32 0.97
N TYR A 133 13.37 3.09 0.89
CA TYR A 133 14.05 2.81 -0.37
C TYR A 133 13.57 1.52 -1.02
N TYR A 134 13.41 0.43 -0.26
CA TYR A 134 12.87 -0.84 -0.78
C TYR A 134 11.53 -0.65 -1.48
N ASN A 135 10.59 0.01 -0.81
CA ASN A 135 9.25 0.25 -1.35
C ASN A 135 9.27 1.21 -2.55
N ALA A 136 10.09 2.27 -2.50
CA ALA A 136 10.18 3.24 -3.58
C ALA A 136 10.84 2.65 -4.83
N ILE A 137 11.90 1.86 -4.66
CA ILE A 137 12.57 1.13 -5.76
C ILE A 137 11.60 0.11 -6.37
N GLY A 138 10.85 -0.66 -5.56
CA GLY A 138 9.85 -1.59 -6.08
C GLY A 138 8.81 -0.91 -6.98
N LYS A 139 8.27 0.23 -6.53
CA LYS A 139 7.35 1.06 -7.33
C LYS A 139 8.01 1.60 -8.60
N PHE A 140 9.23 2.13 -8.50
CA PHE A 140 9.99 2.67 -9.63
C PHE A 140 10.25 1.61 -10.70
N LEU A 141 10.62 0.40 -10.29
CA LEU A 141 10.85 -0.73 -11.17
C LEU A 141 9.54 -1.33 -11.72
N LYS A 142 8.38 -0.89 -11.22
CA LYS A 142 7.04 -1.43 -11.52
C LYS A 142 6.93 -2.92 -11.24
N VAL A 143 7.49 -3.36 -10.12
CA VAL A 143 7.46 -4.77 -9.70
C VAL A 143 6.60 -4.90 -8.44
N GLU A 144 5.85 -5.99 -8.34
CA GLU A 144 5.14 -6.34 -7.11
C GLU A 144 6.18 -6.74 -6.05
N SER A 145 6.59 -5.77 -5.23
CA SER A 145 7.54 -6.02 -4.15
C SER A 145 6.80 -6.67 -2.97
N ASP A 146 7.30 -7.81 -2.48
CA ASP A 146 6.77 -8.43 -1.27
C ASP A 146 6.98 -7.50 -0.05
N SER A 147 5.87 -7.02 0.54
CA SER A 147 5.86 -6.18 1.74
C SER A 147 6.53 -6.85 2.96
N GLN A 148 6.68 -8.17 2.96
CA GLN A 148 7.35 -8.96 3.99
C GLN A 148 8.87 -9.09 3.77
N ALA A 149 9.37 -8.65 2.63
CA ALA A 149 10.78 -8.76 2.26
C ALA A 149 11.59 -7.46 2.43
N GLN A 150 10.95 -6.38 2.92
CA GLN A 150 11.54 -5.04 3.06
C GLN A 150 12.53 -4.87 4.23
N ASP A 151 12.72 -5.88 5.09
CA ASP A 151 13.65 -5.75 6.22
C ASP A 151 15.11 -5.76 5.77
N VAL A 152 15.92 -4.84 6.31
CA VAL A 152 17.36 -4.77 6.01
C VAL A 152 18.11 -6.08 6.31
N SER A 153 17.63 -6.84 7.29
CA SER A 153 18.19 -8.15 7.70
C SER A 153 17.63 -9.35 6.92
N ARG A 154 16.93 -9.10 5.79
CA ARG A 154 16.23 -10.15 5.04
C ARG A 154 17.21 -11.21 4.55
N TYR A 155 16.94 -12.45 4.94
CA TYR A 155 17.67 -13.63 4.47
C TYR A 155 17.26 -13.95 3.04
N THR A 156 18.25 -14.10 2.16
CA THR A 156 18.08 -14.55 0.79
C THR A 156 18.84 -15.85 0.61
N ASN A 157 18.16 -16.91 0.19
CA ASN A 157 18.81 -18.18 -0.13
C ASN A 157 19.87 -17.97 -1.22
N VAL A 158 20.95 -18.74 -1.15
CA VAL A 158 21.91 -18.82 -2.26
C VAL A 158 21.22 -19.29 -3.53
N THR A 159 21.80 -18.95 -4.69
CA THR A 159 21.27 -19.35 -5.99
C THR A 159 22.41 -19.68 -6.95
N TYR A 160 22.04 -20.16 -8.14
CA TYR A 160 22.93 -20.45 -9.23
C TYR A 160 22.29 -19.94 -10.52
N ASP A 161 22.98 -19.00 -11.15
CA ASP A 161 22.55 -18.35 -12.38
C ASP A 161 23.79 -17.98 -13.22
N PRO A 162 24.17 -18.80 -14.22
CA PRO A 162 25.31 -18.50 -15.08
C PRO A 162 25.08 -17.27 -15.98
N GLU A 163 23.81 -16.87 -16.17
CA GLU A 163 23.38 -15.73 -16.98
C GLU A 163 23.05 -14.51 -16.10
N LEU A 164 23.52 -14.49 -14.86
CA LEU A 164 23.45 -13.34 -13.97
C LEU A 164 23.97 -12.08 -14.67
N TYR A 165 23.16 -11.02 -14.62
CA TYR A 165 23.57 -9.71 -15.08
C TYR A 165 24.28 -8.95 -13.97
N TYR A 166 25.37 -8.26 -14.31
CA TYR A 166 26.15 -7.44 -13.39
C TYR A 166 26.63 -6.16 -14.09
N ASN A 167 26.28 -5.01 -13.49
CA ASN A 167 26.70 -3.69 -13.96
C ASN A 167 27.40 -2.92 -12.82
N PRO A 168 28.75 -2.92 -12.78
CA PRO A 168 29.51 -2.17 -11.78
C PRO A 168 29.29 -0.65 -11.89
N ASP A 169 28.88 -0.14 -13.05
CA ASP A 169 28.71 1.28 -13.35
C ASP A 169 27.25 1.75 -13.20
N SER A 170 26.37 0.90 -12.67
CA SER A 170 24.96 1.26 -12.44
C SER A 170 24.83 2.53 -11.58
N LEU A 171 23.79 3.30 -11.87
CA LEU A 171 23.47 4.54 -11.15
C LEU A 171 23.05 4.25 -9.71
N ILE A 172 23.35 5.18 -8.81
CA ILE A 172 22.83 5.18 -7.44
C ILE A 172 21.40 5.70 -7.49
N TRP A 173 20.44 4.90 -7.02
CA TRP A 173 19.05 5.31 -6.89
C TRP A 173 18.91 6.20 -5.66
N ASN A 174 18.71 7.49 -5.87
CA ASN A 174 18.65 8.52 -4.82
C ASN A 174 17.48 9.51 -5.04
N MET A 175 16.47 9.10 -5.82
CA MET A 175 15.29 9.92 -6.07
C MET A 175 14.52 10.11 -4.76
N GLU A 176 13.93 11.28 -4.57
CA GLU A 176 13.23 11.65 -3.33
C GLU A 176 12.23 10.56 -2.94
N THR A 177 12.51 9.88 -1.83
CA THR A 177 11.52 9.04 -1.16
C THR A 177 10.47 9.99 -0.60
N GLU A 178 9.23 9.94 -1.09
CA GLU A 178 8.12 10.61 -0.41
C GLU A 178 8.15 10.20 1.07
N ASN A 179 8.49 11.16 1.94
CA ASN A 179 8.92 11.05 3.35
C ASN A 179 10.44 11.12 3.62
N THR A 180 11.03 12.29 3.38
CA THR A 180 12.21 12.73 4.15
C THR A 180 11.72 13.61 5.31
N GLN A 181 11.33 13.00 6.43
CA GLN A 181 11.36 13.71 7.72
C GLN A 181 12.69 13.39 8.40
N GLN A 182 13.66 14.28 8.25
CA GLN A 182 14.75 14.44 9.22
C GLN A 182 14.99 15.94 9.49
N PRO A 183 15.40 16.29 10.72
CA PRO A 183 15.21 17.62 11.30
C PRO A 183 16.20 18.63 10.72
N VAL A 184 15.68 19.66 10.05
CA VAL A 184 16.51 20.75 9.52
C VAL A 184 16.83 21.75 10.64
N GLN A 185 18.10 21.82 11.02
CA GLN A 185 18.63 22.96 11.76
C GLN A 185 18.53 24.22 10.88
N ILE A 186 17.86 25.23 11.43
CA ILE A 186 17.62 26.53 10.81
C ILE A 186 18.97 27.23 10.54
N ARG A 187 19.25 27.53 9.26
CA ARG A 187 20.07 28.69 8.89
C ARG A 187 19.39 29.46 7.77
N THR A 188 19.11 30.70 8.12
CA THR A 188 18.43 31.75 7.36
C THR A 188 19.24 32.22 6.14
N GLY A 189 18.55 32.51 5.04
CA GLY A 189 19.15 33.10 3.84
C GLY A 189 18.16 33.22 2.68
N ALA A 190 17.47 34.36 2.62
CA ALA A 190 16.36 34.74 1.74
C ALA A 190 16.48 34.44 0.23
N ARG A 191 15.38 33.94 -0.38
CA ARG A 191 14.74 34.61 -1.54
C ARG A 191 13.29 34.15 -1.80
N ASN A 192 12.38 35.11 -1.65
CA ASN A 192 11.08 35.32 -2.30
C ASN A 192 9.93 34.31 -2.10
N GLU A 193 9.28 34.51 -0.96
CA GLU A 193 7.84 34.52 -0.66
C GLU A 193 6.86 34.48 -1.86
N ARG A 194 6.07 33.40 -1.92
CA ARG A 194 4.60 33.54 -1.88
C ARG A 194 4.15 32.86 -0.60
N LYS A 195 3.55 33.63 0.32
CA LYS A 195 2.99 33.12 1.58
C LYS A 195 1.83 32.18 1.26
N ILE A 196 2.04 30.89 1.47
CA ILE A 196 0.96 29.98 1.87
C ILE A 196 1.05 29.97 3.39
N GLU A 197 0.07 30.56 4.06
CA GLU A 197 -0.01 30.53 5.51
C GLU A 197 -0.24 29.08 5.97
N ASP A 198 0.68 28.56 6.78
CA ASP A 198 0.57 27.26 7.46
C ASP A 198 -0.62 27.28 8.42
N TYR A 199 -1.81 26.94 7.92
CA TYR A 199 -2.97 26.67 8.77
C TYR A 199 -2.82 25.25 9.36
N LYS A 200 -2.27 25.14 10.57
CA LYS A 200 -2.43 23.92 11.39
C LYS A 200 -3.85 23.93 11.95
N GLY A 201 -4.74 23.12 11.38
CA GLY A 201 -6.10 22.96 11.88
C GLY A 201 -6.15 22.34 13.28
N ASP A 202 -7.34 22.34 13.90
CA ASP A 202 -7.53 21.91 15.29
C ASP A 202 -7.11 20.44 15.52
N VAL A 203 -6.39 20.17 16.61
CA VAL A 203 -6.01 18.80 17.01
C VAL A 203 -7.25 18.04 17.46
N ILE A 204 -7.46 16.83 16.93
CA ILE A 204 -8.53 15.94 17.35
C ILE A 204 -8.15 15.33 18.70
N MET A 205 -8.86 15.74 19.75
CA MET A 205 -8.61 15.29 21.13
C MET A 205 -9.53 14.14 21.55
N ASP A 206 -10.70 14.00 20.94
CA ASP A 206 -11.71 13.01 21.29
C ASP A 206 -11.27 11.58 20.92
N GLU A 207 -11.29 10.67 21.88
CA GLU A 207 -10.80 9.30 21.68
C GLU A 207 -11.72 8.49 20.77
N ASP A 208 -13.04 8.68 20.85
CA ASP A 208 -14.01 7.99 19.99
C ASP A 208 -13.85 8.43 18.52
N GLU A 209 -13.70 9.73 18.28
CA GLU A 209 -13.37 10.29 16.95
C GLU A 209 -12.06 9.67 16.44
N LYS A 210 -11.00 9.64 17.26
CA LYS A 210 -9.72 9.01 16.89
C LYS A 210 -9.88 7.53 16.55
N ILE A 211 -10.65 6.77 17.32
CA ILE A 211 -10.85 5.33 17.09
C ILE A 211 -11.54 5.08 15.75
N GLN A 212 -12.67 5.75 15.51
CA GLN A 212 -13.42 5.63 14.25
C GLN A 212 -12.52 5.94 13.05
N ILE A 213 -11.77 7.02 13.17
CA ILE A 213 -10.77 7.42 12.20
C ILE A 213 -9.74 6.31 11.99
N ILE A 214 -9.09 5.83 13.05
CA ILE A 214 -7.94 4.91 12.96
C ILE A 214 -8.36 3.55 12.39
N LEU A 215 -9.52 3.03 12.78
CA LEU A 215 -10.04 1.77 12.26
C LEU A 215 -10.37 1.88 10.77
N SER A 216 -10.87 3.02 10.28
CA SER A 216 -11.24 3.20 8.87
C SER A 216 -10.08 3.04 7.86
N TRP A 217 -8.83 3.29 8.29
CA TRP A 217 -7.63 3.18 7.42
C TRP A 217 -6.60 2.18 7.93
N THR A 218 -6.88 1.45 9.01
CA THR A 218 -6.02 0.36 9.47
C THR A 218 -5.89 -0.66 8.33
N ARG A 219 -4.63 -0.95 7.95
CA ARG A 219 -4.35 -1.78 6.77
C ARG A 219 -4.61 -3.24 7.11
N ASN A 220 -4.87 -4.04 6.06
CA ASN A 220 -5.29 -5.46 6.09
C ASN A 220 -6.78 -5.67 6.37
N GLU A 221 -7.37 -6.65 5.70
CA GLU A 221 -8.77 -7.07 5.96
C GLU A 221 -8.81 -7.94 7.22
N PHE A 222 -9.81 -7.69 8.07
CA PHE A 222 -10.17 -8.62 9.12
C PHE A 222 -10.83 -9.85 8.48
N LYS A 223 -10.06 -10.94 8.34
CA LYS A 223 -10.51 -12.22 7.79
C LYS A 223 -9.75 -13.39 8.41
N GLU A 224 -10.29 -14.60 8.26
CA GLU A 224 -9.70 -15.83 8.76
C GLU A 224 -8.23 -15.98 8.31
N GLY A 225 -7.33 -16.23 9.27
CA GLY A 225 -5.88 -16.28 9.04
C GLY A 225 -5.12 -14.95 9.21
N SER A 226 -5.79 -13.78 9.27
CA SER A 226 -5.17 -12.47 9.53
C SER A 226 -5.74 -11.69 10.73
N ARG A 227 -6.72 -12.25 11.45
CA ARG A 227 -7.45 -11.63 12.58
C ARG A 227 -6.54 -11.03 13.65
N ASN A 228 -5.64 -11.84 14.21
CA ASN A 228 -4.71 -11.39 15.26
C ASN A 228 -3.79 -10.26 14.77
N ARG A 229 -3.33 -10.36 13.52
CA ARG A 229 -2.47 -9.34 12.90
C ARG A 229 -3.20 -8.02 12.71
N TYR A 230 -4.46 -8.06 12.27
CA TYR A 230 -5.30 -6.86 12.14
C TYR A 230 -5.48 -6.18 13.50
N VAL A 231 -5.87 -6.94 14.54
CA VAL A 231 -6.07 -6.40 15.90
C VAL A 231 -4.79 -5.80 16.46
N TYR A 232 -3.64 -6.47 16.26
CA TYR A 232 -2.36 -5.95 16.71
C TYR A 232 -1.99 -4.64 15.99
N GLU A 233 -2.19 -4.56 14.67
CA GLU A 233 -1.92 -3.34 13.90
C GLU A 233 -2.86 -2.19 14.26
N ALA A 234 -4.15 -2.47 14.43
CA ALA A 234 -5.14 -1.51 14.92
C ALA A 234 -4.72 -0.95 16.29
N ALA A 235 -4.35 -1.83 17.23
CA ALA A 235 -3.91 -1.44 18.57
C ALA A 235 -2.62 -0.58 18.55
N CYS A 236 -1.65 -0.90 17.69
CA CYS A 236 -0.47 -0.06 17.49
C CYS A 236 -0.87 1.33 17.00
N ASN A 237 -1.74 1.43 15.99
CA ASN A 237 -2.19 2.72 15.50
C ASN A 237 -2.93 3.52 16.59
N LEU A 238 -3.87 2.90 17.32
CA LEU A 238 -4.58 3.55 18.43
C LEU A 238 -3.62 4.10 19.48
N CYS A 239 -2.59 3.33 19.84
CA CYS A 239 -1.55 3.76 20.78
C CYS A 239 -0.76 4.98 20.27
N GLU A 240 -0.26 4.94 19.02
CA GLU A 240 0.54 6.03 18.44
C GLU A 240 -0.21 7.37 18.42
N TYR A 241 -1.52 7.34 18.19
CA TYR A 241 -2.38 8.54 18.15
C TYR A 241 -3.00 8.92 19.51
N GLY A 242 -2.57 8.24 20.57
CA GLY A 242 -2.89 8.62 21.95
C GLY A 242 -4.33 8.28 22.36
N VAL A 243 -4.86 7.15 21.90
CA VAL A 243 -6.05 6.50 22.47
C VAL A 243 -5.58 5.62 23.64
N THR A 244 -6.27 5.68 24.77
CA THR A 244 -5.96 4.89 25.96
C THR A 244 -6.08 3.38 25.72
N GLU A 245 -5.28 2.60 26.43
CA GLU A 245 -5.29 1.13 26.32
C GLU A 245 -6.67 0.57 26.68
N ASP A 246 -7.31 1.09 27.72
CA ASP A 246 -8.64 0.68 28.15
C ASP A 246 -9.69 0.89 27.05
N LYS A 247 -9.65 2.04 26.37
CA LYS A 247 -10.58 2.35 25.28
C LYS A 247 -10.30 1.51 24.03
N ALA A 248 -9.03 1.25 23.73
CA ALA A 248 -8.66 0.35 22.64
C ALA A 248 -9.10 -1.10 22.92
N LEU A 249 -9.00 -1.57 24.17
CA LEU A 249 -9.48 -2.88 24.60
C LEU A 249 -11.00 -2.99 24.48
N GLU A 250 -11.74 -1.96 24.93
CA GLU A 250 -13.20 -1.90 24.83
C GLU A 250 -13.66 -2.12 23.38
N VAL A 251 -13.08 -1.37 22.44
CA VAL A 251 -13.51 -1.40 21.02
C VAL A 251 -12.99 -2.64 20.29
N LEU A 252 -11.73 -3.04 20.51
CA LEU A 252 -11.17 -4.18 19.78
C LEU A 252 -11.70 -5.52 20.29
N ALA A 253 -12.22 -5.61 21.52
CA ALA A 253 -12.87 -6.81 22.03
C ALA A 253 -14.13 -7.20 21.23
N GLU A 254 -14.78 -6.26 20.54
CA GLU A 254 -15.93 -6.53 19.68
C GLU A 254 -15.58 -7.37 18.45
N TYR A 255 -14.29 -7.49 18.09
CA TYR A 255 -13.80 -8.36 17.01
C TYR A 255 -13.67 -9.84 17.43
N ALA A 256 -14.06 -10.20 18.66
CA ALA A 256 -14.06 -11.58 19.11
C ALA A 256 -15.08 -12.41 18.32
N GLU A 257 -14.63 -13.53 17.76
CA GLU A 257 -15.45 -14.46 16.99
C GLU A 257 -15.05 -15.91 17.27
N ASP A 258 -15.78 -16.88 16.73
CA ASP A 258 -15.47 -18.29 16.98
C ASP A 258 -14.05 -18.63 16.48
N GLY A 259 -13.23 -19.19 17.37
CA GLY A 259 -11.80 -19.42 17.13
C GLY A 259 -10.88 -18.18 17.25
N PHE A 260 -11.36 -17.04 17.75
CA PHE A 260 -10.55 -15.87 18.09
C PHE A 260 -11.12 -15.16 19.34
N SER A 261 -10.56 -15.49 20.51
CA SER A 261 -11.17 -15.11 21.79
C SER A 261 -10.79 -13.71 22.27
N VAL A 262 -11.61 -13.16 23.17
CA VAL A 262 -11.33 -11.88 23.86
C VAL A 262 -9.96 -11.92 24.54
N ASP A 263 -9.58 -13.03 25.18
CA ASP A 263 -8.26 -13.18 25.81
C ASP A 263 -7.10 -13.07 24.81
N GLU A 264 -7.26 -13.55 23.58
CA GLU A 264 -6.26 -13.44 22.53
C GLU A 264 -6.14 -12.00 22.01
N ILE A 265 -7.27 -11.32 21.87
CA ILE A 265 -7.35 -9.89 21.54
C ILE A 265 -6.66 -9.07 22.63
N GLU A 266 -6.99 -9.29 23.90
CA GLU A 266 -6.38 -8.59 25.02
C GLU A 266 -4.86 -8.73 25.03
N ARG A 267 -4.34 -9.94 24.77
CA ARG A 267 -2.89 -10.18 24.69
C ARG A 267 -2.25 -9.41 23.53
N ALA A 268 -2.92 -9.35 22.38
CA ALA A 268 -2.43 -8.60 21.23
C ALA A 268 -2.41 -7.09 21.51
N VAL A 269 -3.47 -6.54 22.11
CA VAL A 269 -3.57 -5.12 22.47
C VAL A 269 -2.53 -4.74 23.53
N LYS A 270 -2.43 -5.51 24.62
CA LYS A 270 -1.40 -5.31 25.66
C LYS A 270 0.01 -5.37 25.09
N SER A 271 0.26 -6.29 24.16
CA SER A 271 1.54 -6.40 23.46
C SER A 271 1.82 -5.16 22.59
N ALA A 272 0.83 -4.67 21.85
CA ALA A 272 0.95 -3.47 21.03
C ALA A 272 1.29 -2.23 21.88
N TYR A 273 0.55 -1.99 22.97
CA TYR A 273 0.76 -0.84 23.87
C TYR A 273 2.08 -0.90 24.64
N LYS A 274 2.60 -2.10 24.91
CA LYS A 274 3.92 -2.29 25.49
C LYS A 274 5.07 -1.94 24.53
N HIS A 275 4.87 -2.15 23.24
CA HIS A 275 5.92 -2.05 22.22
C HIS A 275 5.80 -0.82 21.31
N THR A 276 4.78 0.02 21.52
CA THR A 276 4.49 1.21 20.73
C THR A 276 4.58 2.45 21.60
N GLN A 277 5.15 3.54 21.08
CA GLN A 277 5.26 4.79 21.82
C GLN A 277 3.92 5.55 21.76
N PRO A 278 3.26 5.80 22.92
CA PRO A 278 2.00 6.53 22.95
C PRO A 278 2.18 7.98 22.51
N CYS A 279 1.15 8.55 21.89
CA CYS A 279 1.11 9.95 21.45
C CYS A 279 2.30 10.37 20.58
N SER A 280 2.86 9.44 19.80
CA SER A 280 3.93 9.71 18.83
C SER A 280 3.41 10.39 17.57
N LYS A 281 2.09 10.37 17.34
CA LYS A 281 1.41 10.99 16.19
C LYS A 281 0.19 11.79 16.66
N GLU A 282 -0.14 12.84 15.93
CA GLU A 282 -1.32 13.68 16.19
C GLU A 282 -2.27 13.64 15.00
N LEU A 283 -3.57 13.60 15.28
CA LEU A 283 -4.61 13.79 14.27
C LEU A 283 -5.03 15.25 14.25
N TYR A 284 -4.99 15.86 13.07
CA TYR A 284 -5.43 17.23 12.86
C TYR A 284 -6.71 17.23 12.01
N ARG A 285 -7.66 18.07 12.39
CA ARG A 285 -8.79 18.45 11.56
C ARG A 285 -8.26 19.33 10.43
N LYS A 286 -7.97 18.73 9.27
CA LYS A 286 -7.63 19.50 8.08
C LYS A 286 -8.92 19.96 7.42
N GLU A 287 -9.14 21.28 7.41
CA GLU A 287 -10.08 21.91 6.49
C GLU A 287 -9.89 21.31 5.08
N PRO A 288 -10.98 21.00 4.34
CA PRO A 288 -10.88 20.54 2.97
C PRO A 288 -9.99 21.49 2.18
N LEU A 289 -9.06 20.97 1.37
CA LEU A 289 -8.19 21.80 0.52
C LEU A 289 -9.04 22.91 -0.13
N GLY A 290 -8.58 24.16 -0.10
CA GLY A 290 -9.30 25.28 -0.73
C GLY A 290 -9.69 24.98 -2.18
N GLU A 291 -8.88 24.17 -2.87
CA GLU A 291 -9.12 23.65 -4.22
C GLU A 291 -10.34 22.72 -4.31
N MET A 292 -10.60 21.89 -3.29
CA MET A 292 -11.80 21.06 -3.19
C MET A 292 -13.05 21.91 -2.94
N LYS A 293 -12.99 22.88 -2.01
CA LYS A 293 -14.10 23.84 -1.83
C LYS A 293 -14.43 24.59 -3.13
N GLU A 294 -13.41 24.96 -3.90
CA GLU A 294 -13.57 25.60 -5.20
C GLU A 294 -14.14 24.66 -6.28
N LEU A 295 -13.69 23.39 -6.32
CA LEU A 295 -14.26 22.32 -7.15
C LEU A 295 -15.75 22.09 -6.85
N PHE A 296 -16.11 21.94 -5.58
CA PHE A 296 -17.49 21.73 -5.14
C PHE A 296 -18.38 22.95 -5.38
N SER A 297 -17.81 24.16 -5.29
CA SER A 297 -18.52 25.39 -5.70
C SER A 297 -18.75 25.46 -7.21
N LYS A 298 -17.81 24.95 -8.03
CA LYS A 298 -17.91 24.93 -9.50
C LYS A 298 -18.92 23.91 -10.02
N VAL A 299 -19.02 22.73 -9.41
CA VAL A 299 -20.09 21.74 -9.69
C VAL A 299 -21.47 22.35 -9.44
N LYS A 300 -21.58 23.28 -8.47
CA LYS A 300 -22.81 24.02 -8.18
C LYS A 300 -23.17 25.07 -9.24
N THR A 301 -22.18 25.66 -9.92
CA THR A 301 -22.36 26.77 -10.86
C THR A 301 -22.37 26.39 -12.35
N ASP A 302 -22.01 25.16 -12.73
CA ASP A 302 -22.28 24.61 -14.09
C ASP A 302 -23.79 24.26 -14.27
N THR A 303 -24.67 24.94 -13.52
CA THR A 303 -26.14 24.95 -13.61
C THR A 303 -26.64 26.10 -14.47
N ASP A 304 -26.01 26.36 -15.61
CA ASP A 304 -26.57 27.28 -16.60
C ASP A 304 -27.27 26.52 -17.73
N SER A 305 -28.44 25.95 -17.41
CA SER A 305 -29.68 26.36 -18.08
C SER A 305 -30.93 25.61 -17.59
N LYS A 306 -31.76 26.36 -16.85
CA LYS A 306 -33.22 26.23 -16.73
C LYS A 306 -33.77 24.96 -16.08
N LYS A 307 -34.02 25.01 -14.77
CA LYS A 307 -35.39 25.00 -14.23
C LYS A 307 -35.44 25.42 -12.76
N GLU A 308 -36.34 26.37 -12.55
CA GLU A 308 -37.04 26.85 -11.35
C GLU A 308 -36.58 26.41 -9.95
N GLN A 309 -36.36 27.46 -9.16
CA GLN A 309 -36.62 27.59 -7.73
C GLN A 309 -37.70 26.63 -7.21
N ASP A 310 -37.28 25.55 -6.58
CA ASP A 310 -37.74 25.11 -5.25
C ASP A 310 -37.16 23.71 -5.01
N SER A 311 -36.04 23.64 -4.28
CA SER A 311 -35.85 22.60 -3.28
C SER A 311 -34.66 22.96 -2.42
N SER A 312 -34.90 22.95 -1.13
CA SER A 312 -33.93 23.15 -0.08
C SER A 312 -32.83 22.08 -0.12
N CYS A 313 -31.68 22.37 -0.72
CA CYS A 313 -30.46 21.59 -0.44
C CYS A 313 -29.85 22.04 0.89
N CYS A 314 -30.60 21.80 1.98
CA CYS A 314 -30.03 21.49 3.28
C CYS A 314 -29.41 20.09 3.21
N HIS A 315 -28.37 19.82 4.00
CA HIS A 315 -27.66 18.52 4.15
C HIS A 315 -26.30 18.32 3.45
N LEU A 316 -25.64 19.40 3.00
CA LEU A 316 -24.19 19.37 2.70
C LEU A 316 -23.29 19.78 3.89
N TRP A 317 -23.87 19.94 5.08
CA TRP A 317 -23.16 20.46 6.26
C TRP A 317 -22.26 19.43 6.96
N GLU A 318 -22.33 18.15 6.62
CA GLU A 318 -21.43 17.13 7.19
C GLU A 318 -20.19 16.83 6.34
N PHE A 319 -20.13 17.30 5.10
CA PHE A 319 -18.99 17.06 4.19
C PHE A 319 -17.74 17.90 4.54
N MET A 320 -17.79 18.73 5.59
CA MET A 320 -16.87 19.86 5.72
C MET A 320 -15.64 19.68 6.63
N SER A 321 -15.33 18.50 7.17
CA SER A 321 -14.34 18.49 8.26
C SER A 321 -13.02 17.78 8.01
N VAL A 322 -12.92 16.74 7.15
CA VAL A 322 -11.67 15.95 7.10
C VAL A 322 -11.42 15.24 5.76
N TYR A 323 -10.36 15.65 5.05
CA TYR A 323 -9.76 14.93 3.90
C TYR A 323 -8.47 14.19 4.33
N ARG A 324 -8.21 12.98 3.79
CA ARG A 324 -7.09 12.09 4.15
C ARG A 324 -6.56 11.25 2.97
N PRO A 325 -5.24 11.02 2.90
CA PRO A 325 -4.64 10.07 1.96
C PRO A 325 -5.16 8.64 2.18
N GLY A 326 -5.60 7.95 1.13
CA GLY A 326 -6.13 6.57 1.20
C GLY A 326 -7.65 6.45 1.42
N MET A 327 -8.37 7.58 1.56
CA MET A 327 -9.84 7.58 1.57
C MET A 327 -10.41 6.98 0.27
N LYS A 328 -11.49 6.20 0.42
CA LYS A 328 -12.30 5.73 -0.70
C LYS A 328 -13.46 6.70 -0.91
N VAL A 329 -13.63 7.19 -2.13
CA VAL A 329 -14.67 8.16 -2.48
C VAL A 329 -15.76 7.41 -3.22
N VAL A 330 -17.00 7.50 -2.73
CA VAL A 330 -18.17 6.97 -3.45
C VAL A 330 -18.77 8.10 -4.27
N ILE A 331 -18.97 7.89 -5.56
CA ILE A 331 -19.67 8.81 -6.44
C ILE A 331 -21.01 8.20 -6.76
N VAL A 332 -22.09 8.83 -6.34
CA VAL A 332 -23.46 8.35 -6.54
C VAL A 332 -24.24 9.28 -7.44
N ASP A 333 -25.38 8.82 -7.95
CA ASP A 333 -26.25 9.58 -8.85
C ASP A 333 -27.19 10.56 -8.11
N SER A 334 -27.56 10.30 -6.86
CA SER A 334 -28.42 11.19 -6.06
C SER A 334 -27.99 11.29 -4.60
N ASP A 335 -28.37 12.40 -3.95
CA ASP A 335 -28.08 12.67 -2.53
C ASP A 335 -28.73 11.61 -1.61
N GLU A 336 -29.92 11.12 -1.97
CA GLU A 336 -30.63 10.07 -1.25
C GLU A 336 -29.82 8.76 -1.20
N VAL A 337 -29.29 8.30 -2.34
CA VAL A 337 -28.45 7.10 -2.42
C VAL A 337 -27.16 7.28 -1.63
N ALA A 338 -26.66 8.51 -1.61
CA ALA A 338 -25.46 8.89 -0.90
C ALA A 338 -25.63 8.75 0.63
N GLU A 339 -26.70 9.34 1.17
CA GLU A 339 -27.07 9.22 2.58
C GLU A 339 -27.28 7.76 3.00
N MET A 340 -27.96 6.98 2.16
CA MET A 340 -28.21 5.55 2.41
C MET A 340 -26.91 4.73 2.39
N MET A 341 -25.99 5.00 1.46
CA MET A 341 -24.68 4.35 1.41
C MET A 341 -23.82 4.64 2.64
N GLY A 342 -23.94 5.84 3.22
CA GLY A 342 -23.27 6.19 4.47
C GLY A 342 -23.67 5.30 5.66
N GLN A 343 -24.87 4.73 5.63
CA GLN A 343 -25.37 3.81 6.66
C GLN A 343 -24.86 2.37 6.44
N ILE A 344 -24.67 1.95 5.19
CA ILE A 344 -24.22 0.59 4.84
C ILE A 344 -22.70 0.46 4.92
N ILE A 345 -21.98 1.51 4.59
CA ILE A 345 -20.51 1.51 4.57
C ILE A 345 -19.98 2.62 5.48
N PRO A 346 -19.95 2.39 6.81
CA PRO A 346 -19.46 3.37 7.77
C PRO A 346 -18.04 3.84 7.42
N GLY A 347 -17.83 5.17 7.42
CA GLY A 347 -16.52 5.78 7.18
C GLY A 347 -16.16 6.04 5.71
N PHE A 348 -17.06 5.77 4.76
CA PHE A 348 -16.91 6.23 3.37
C PHE A 348 -17.49 7.63 3.19
N GLN A 349 -16.78 8.49 2.46
CA GLN A 349 -17.34 9.76 2.02
C GLN A 349 -17.93 9.61 0.63
N TRP A 350 -19.13 10.16 0.46
CA TRP A 350 -19.90 10.09 -0.77
C TRP A 350 -20.05 11.48 -1.38
N PHE A 351 -20.12 11.54 -2.70
CA PHE A 351 -20.44 12.74 -3.45
C PHE A 351 -21.48 12.36 -4.51
N SER A 352 -22.56 13.12 -4.57
CA SER A 352 -23.62 12.93 -5.55
C SER A 352 -23.36 13.80 -6.77
N THR A 353 -23.47 13.21 -7.95
CA THR A 353 -23.44 13.95 -9.23
C THR A 353 -24.78 14.60 -9.54
N ASN A 354 -25.82 14.33 -8.74
CA ASN A 354 -27.19 14.79 -8.95
C ASN A 354 -27.68 14.54 -10.40
N GLY A 355 -27.46 13.33 -10.90
CA GLY A 355 -27.84 12.90 -12.25
C GLY A 355 -26.95 13.42 -13.39
N GLN A 356 -25.83 14.11 -13.10
CA GLN A 356 -24.90 14.54 -14.14
C GLN A 356 -24.01 13.40 -14.64
N GLN A 357 -23.69 13.44 -15.95
CA GLN A 357 -22.76 12.52 -16.59
C GLN A 357 -21.35 12.68 -16.00
N LEU A 358 -20.71 11.56 -15.69
CA LEU A 358 -19.35 11.55 -15.16
C LEU A 358 -18.36 11.97 -16.26
N THR A 359 -17.76 13.14 -16.12
CA THR A 359 -16.75 13.63 -17.07
C THR A 359 -15.35 13.51 -16.49
N ALA A 360 -14.36 13.33 -17.38
CA ALA A 360 -12.95 13.38 -17.02
C ALA A 360 -12.54 14.69 -16.32
N ARG A 361 -13.26 15.78 -16.58
CA ARG A 361 -13.07 17.08 -15.88
C ARG A 361 -13.51 17.01 -14.42
N LEU A 362 -14.61 16.33 -14.12
CA LEU A 362 -15.15 16.15 -12.78
C LEU A 362 -14.24 15.28 -11.90
N LEU A 363 -13.53 14.33 -12.52
CA LEU A 363 -12.69 13.35 -11.82
C LEU A 363 -11.18 13.69 -11.81
N ARG A 364 -10.77 14.72 -12.57
CA ARG A 364 -9.35 15.09 -12.78
C ARG A 364 -8.59 15.36 -11.49
N ASP A 365 -9.28 15.97 -10.54
CA ASP A 365 -8.68 16.52 -9.32
C ASP A 365 -8.85 15.57 -8.12
N ILE A 366 -9.44 14.38 -8.33
CA ILE A 366 -9.44 13.29 -7.36
C ILE A 366 -8.02 12.68 -7.32
N PRO A 367 -7.37 12.60 -6.15
CA PRO A 367 -6.02 12.06 -6.04
C PRO A 367 -5.91 10.62 -6.57
N LYS A 368 -4.96 10.39 -7.48
CA LYS A 368 -4.76 9.11 -8.20
C LYS A 368 -4.49 7.90 -7.29
N SER A 369 -4.09 8.14 -6.04
CA SER A 369 -3.87 7.09 -5.03
C SER A 369 -5.16 6.56 -4.39
N GLN A 370 -6.31 7.18 -4.65
CA GLN A 370 -7.60 6.82 -4.05
C GLN A 370 -8.37 5.81 -4.91
N GLY A 371 -9.06 4.89 -4.24
CA GLY A 371 -10.06 4.04 -4.87
C GLY A 371 -11.38 4.79 -4.95
N VAL A 372 -11.95 4.91 -6.14
CA VAL A 372 -13.24 5.55 -6.36
C VAL A 372 -14.28 4.47 -6.61
N LEU A 373 -15.33 4.43 -5.82
CA LEU A 373 -16.50 3.61 -6.10
C LEU A 373 -17.49 4.48 -6.88
N VAL A 374 -17.83 4.10 -8.11
CA VAL A 374 -18.81 4.83 -8.91
C VAL A 374 -20.10 4.01 -8.95
N CYS A 375 -21.19 4.61 -8.46
CA CYS A 375 -22.49 4.00 -8.25
C CYS A 375 -23.57 4.80 -9.03
N PRO A 376 -23.59 4.70 -10.38
CA PRO A 376 -24.59 5.42 -11.17
C PRO A 376 -25.93 4.68 -11.17
N ARG A 377 -27.02 5.38 -11.50
CA ARG A 377 -28.33 4.75 -11.73
C ARG A 377 -28.28 3.77 -12.90
N LEU A 378 -28.98 2.64 -12.79
CA LEU A 378 -29.13 1.71 -13.91
C LEU A 378 -30.23 2.22 -14.85
N GLU A 379 -29.86 3.10 -15.78
CA GLU A 379 -30.83 3.63 -16.75
C GLU A 379 -31.20 2.63 -17.87
N LYS A 380 -32.45 2.75 -18.32
CA LYS A 380 -33.05 1.94 -19.38
C LYS A 380 -32.63 2.45 -20.76
N SER A 381 -31.45 2.03 -21.22
CA SER A 381 -30.98 2.30 -22.58
C SER A 381 -31.35 1.18 -23.55
N LEU A 382 -31.83 1.54 -24.75
CA LEU A 382 -32.14 0.64 -25.89
C LEU A 382 -30.95 -0.23 -26.34
N TYR A 383 -29.73 0.05 -25.86
CA TYR A 383 -28.52 -0.67 -26.24
C TYR A 383 -27.74 -1.29 -25.06
N GLY A 384 -28.27 -1.22 -23.83
CA GLY A 384 -27.64 -1.80 -22.65
C GLY A 384 -26.27 -1.17 -22.31
N TYR A 385 -25.94 -1.15 -21.02
CA TYR A 385 -24.56 -0.90 -20.55
C TYR A 385 -23.96 0.50 -20.82
N GLN A 386 -24.74 1.55 -21.12
CA GLN A 386 -24.18 2.88 -21.39
C GLN A 386 -23.35 3.43 -20.20
N TRP A 387 -23.87 3.33 -18.97
CA TRP A 387 -23.13 3.69 -17.76
C TRP A 387 -21.86 2.84 -17.56
N LYS A 388 -21.90 1.55 -17.92
CA LYS A 388 -20.75 0.65 -17.81
C LYS A 388 -19.66 1.06 -18.80
N LYS A 389 -20.05 1.39 -20.03
CA LYS A 389 -19.13 1.90 -21.04
C LYS A 389 -18.52 3.25 -20.63
N GLU A 390 -19.31 4.15 -20.05
CA GLU A 390 -18.80 5.43 -19.52
C GLU A 390 -17.76 5.21 -18.41
N VAL A 391 -18.00 4.26 -17.49
CA VAL A 391 -17.02 3.91 -16.45
C VAL A 391 -15.78 3.22 -17.03
N GLU A 392 -15.95 2.34 -18.03
CA GLU A 392 -14.84 1.67 -18.72
C GLU A 392 -13.99 2.68 -19.54
N ASP A 393 -14.62 3.63 -20.23
CA ASP A 393 -13.96 4.69 -20.99
C ASP A 393 -13.14 5.60 -20.04
N LEU A 394 -13.66 5.91 -18.85
CA LEU A 394 -12.92 6.64 -17.81
C LEU A 394 -11.70 5.88 -17.27
N GLN A 395 -11.69 4.55 -17.35
CA GLN A 395 -10.53 3.71 -17.01
C GLN A 395 -9.52 3.62 -18.16
N TRP A 396 -9.98 3.64 -19.41
CA TRP A 396 -9.14 3.51 -20.61
C TRP A 396 -8.56 4.84 -21.11
N ASP A 397 -9.13 5.98 -20.74
CA ASP A 397 -8.53 7.27 -21.08
C ASP A 397 -7.31 7.49 -20.16
N GLY A 398 -6.15 6.95 -20.59
CA GLY A 398 -4.91 6.72 -19.83
C GLY A 398 -4.24 7.95 -19.20
N TRP A 399 -4.93 9.08 -19.17
CA TRP A 399 -4.54 10.33 -18.55
C TRP A 399 -4.88 10.39 -17.04
N TYR A 400 -5.91 9.65 -16.59
CA TYR A 400 -6.48 9.83 -15.25
C TYR A 400 -6.17 8.68 -14.26
N ASN A 401 -5.93 7.46 -14.75
CA ASN A 401 -5.44 6.30 -13.97
C ASN A 401 -6.17 6.07 -12.64
N LEU A 402 -7.50 6.25 -12.65
CA LEU A 402 -8.38 6.11 -11.49
C LEU A 402 -8.66 4.63 -11.21
N LYS A 403 -8.58 4.22 -9.94
CA LYS A 403 -9.00 2.88 -9.52
C LYS A 403 -10.50 2.87 -9.26
N VAL A 404 -11.29 2.58 -10.29
CA VAL A 404 -12.76 2.43 -10.14
C VAL A 404 -13.13 1.01 -9.72
N TRP A 405 -13.90 0.86 -8.64
CA TRP A 405 -14.33 -0.45 -8.15
C TRP A 405 -15.46 -1.04 -9.03
N ARG A 406 -15.25 -2.25 -9.56
CA ARG A 406 -16.17 -2.97 -10.44
C ARG A 406 -17.23 -3.76 -9.67
N TRP A 407 -18.05 -3.05 -8.89
CA TRP A 407 -19.09 -3.68 -8.06
C TRP A 407 -20.05 -4.57 -8.87
N TRP A 408 -20.32 -4.22 -10.13
CA TRP A 408 -21.20 -5.00 -11.02
C TRP A 408 -20.69 -6.42 -11.32
N GLU A 409 -19.37 -6.67 -11.22
CA GLU A 409 -18.80 -8.02 -11.36
C GLU A 409 -19.12 -8.91 -10.15
N LYS A 410 -19.38 -8.31 -8.99
CA LYS A 410 -19.68 -9.03 -7.74
C LYS A 410 -21.19 -9.23 -7.52
N PHE A 411 -21.99 -8.22 -7.84
CA PHE A 411 -23.41 -8.20 -7.49
C PHE A 411 -24.34 -8.54 -8.65
N SER A 412 -23.87 -8.65 -9.90
CA SER A 412 -24.62 -9.15 -11.08
C SER A 412 -26.10 -8.74 -11.13
N PRO A 413 -26.42 -7.45 -11.37
CA PRO A 413 -27.79 -6.95 -11.52
C PRO A 413 -28.57 -7.68 -12.61
N ASP A 414 -29.85 -7.98 -12.37
CA ASP A 414 -30.72 -8.74 -13.29
C ASP A 414 -31.69 -7.86 -14.08
N ILE A 415 -32.43 -8.46 -15.01
CA ILE A 415 -33.35 -7.74 -15.90
C ILE A 415 -34.45 -6.96 -15.16
N GLU A 416 -34.86 -7.42 -13.98
CA GLU A 416 -35.86 -6.74 -13.16
C GLU A 416 -35.26 -5.51 -12.47
N ASP A 417 -34.00 -5.57 -12.03
CA ASP A 417 -33.28 -4.40 -11.52
C ASP A 417 -33.21 -3.28 -12.57
N TYR A 418 -32.95 -3.63 -13.84
CA TYR A 418 -32.95 -2.65 -14.94
C TYR A 418 -34.35 -2.12 -15.28
N LEU A 419 -35.38 -2.97 -15.24
CA LEU A 419 -36.75 -2.56 -15.57
C LEU A 419 -37.33 -1.58 -14.53
N ASN A 420 -36.88 -1.69 -13.28
CA ASN A 420 -37.28 -0.84 -12.17
C ASN A 420 -36.34 0.36 -11.95
N GLU A 421 -35.35 0.57 -12.84
CA GLU A 421 -34.36 1.64 -12.74
C GLU A 421 -33.64 1.66 -11.38
N CYS A 422 -33.38 0.47 -10.82
CA CYS A 422 -32.73 0.31 -9.53
C CYS A 422 -31.35 0.98 -9.52
N SER A 423 -31.01 1.64 -8.42
CA SER A 423 -29.65 2.08 -8.17
C SER A 423 -28.74 0.88 -7.86
N VAL A 424 -27.43 1.11 -7.94
CA VAL A 424 -26.43 0.15 -7.44
C VAL A 424 -26.69 -0.26 -5.99
N TYR A 425 -27.12 0.71 -5.18
CA TYR A 425 -27.46 0.51 -3.78
C TYR A 425 -28.62 -0.49 -3.64
N ASP A 426 -29.68 -0.33 -4.44
CA ASP A 426 -30.83 -1.24 -4.41
C ASP A 426 -30.43 -2.68 -4.75
N VAL A 427 -29.53 -2.84 -5.73
CA VAL A 427 -29.01 -4.15 -6.14
C VAL A 427 -28.13 -4.75 -5.04
N ILE A 428 -27.29 -3.94 -4.39
CA ILE A 428 -26.45 -4.38 -3.26
C ILE A 428 -27.32 -4.79 -2.07
N CYS A 429 -28.38 -4.04 -1.73
CA CYS A 429 -29.23 -4.33 -0.59
C CYS A 429 -30.15 -5.54 -0.79
N LYS A 430 -30.43 -5.91 -2.03
CA LYS A 430 -31.18 -7.12 -2.37
C LYS A 430 -30.38 -8.42 -2.17
N LYS A 431 -29.04 -8.35 -2.04
CA LYS A 431 -28.13 -9.49 -1.91
C LYS A 431 -27.40 -9.47 -0.58
#